data_AF-A0AAE6ISI5-F1
#
_entry.id   AF-A0AAE6ISI5-F1
#
_cell.length_a   1.000
_cell.length_b   1.000
_cell.length_c   1.000
_cell.angle_alpha   90.00
_cell.angle_beta   90.00
_cell.angle_gamma   90.00
#
_symmetry.space_group_name_H-M   'P 1'
#
loop_
_entity.id
_entity.type
_entity.pdbx_description
1 polymer ?
#
loop_
_entity_poly.entity_id
_entity_poly.type
_entity_poly.pdbx_seq_one_letter_code
_entity_poly.pdbx_strand_id
1 'polypeptide(L)'
;MKKKNIATDNVLAGYLRDINKIPLLTLEEEVELATRAAEGDKAAKDKLIQANLRFVVNVAKKYQNQGLPLMDLISEGNIGLMNAADRFDVTKGYKFISYAVWWIRQSILKAICEKSRMIRLPLNRVGELIQIEKTRKEIRSTASEEEELKEVADILALDHDTVKMIVNIGREPVSLDAPLFDDAANGKMGDFIEDAQYEQPEAYMLDVSLKESIDKVINTLPKREAEILRYRFGLNGYKQLSLKDVGKIFNLTKERIRQIEKKSLEQLKATSYKYKLDTYVA
;
A
#
# COMPACT_ATOMS: atom_id res chain seq x y z
N MET A 1 -12.76 23.97 -5.55
CA MET A 1 -12.53 24.91 -4.42
C MET A 1 -11.78 24.20 -3.29
N LYS A 2 -10.51 24.51 -3.05
CA LYS A 2 -9.72 23.89 -1.97
C LYS A 2 -10.19 24.46 -0.62
N LYS A 3 -10.82 23.64 0.23
CA LYS A 3 -10.99 23.95 1.66
C LYS A 3 -9.57 24.12 2.24
N LYS A 4 -9.12 25.36 2.43
CA LYS A 4 -7.91 25.65 3.19
C LYS A 4 -8.11 25.11 4.61
N ASN A 5 -7.22 24.25 5.07
CA ASN A 5 -7.22 23.74 6.44
C ASN A 5 -6.85 24.87 7.41
N ILE A 6 -7.86 25.63 7.84
CA ILE A 6 -7.71 26.78 8.76
C ILE A 6 -7.02 26.38 10.07
N ALA A 7 -7.22 25.14 10.54
CA ALA A 7 -6.61 24.64 11.77
C ALA A 7 -5.09 24.43 11.65
N THR A 8 -4.60 23.80 10.57
CA THR A 8 -3.16 23.57 10.37
C THR A 8 -2.40 24.87 10.10
N ASP A 9 -3.03 25.81 9.38
CA ASP A 9 -2.46 27.14 9.15
C ASP A 9 -2.28 27.91 10.47
N ASN A 10 -3.20 27.72 11.42
CA ASN A 10 -3.12 28.35 12.74
C ASN A 10 -1.99 27.75 13.60
N VAL A 11 -1.79 26.42 13.55
CA VAL A 11 -0.68 25.75 14.25
C VAL A 11 0.68 26.13 13.65
N LEU A 12 0.80 26.16 12.32
CA LEU A 12 2.02 26.60 11.65
C LEU A 12 2.35 28.07 11.98
N ALA A 13 1.34 28.95 12.00
CA ALA A 13 1.52 30.35 12.38
C ALA A 13 1.96 30.50 13.86
N GLY A 14 1.47 29.64 14.75
CA GLY A 14 1.93 29.56 16.14
C GLY A 14 3.41 29.16 16.22
N TYR A 15 3.78 28.05 15.59
CA TYR A 15 5.17 27.59 15.53
C TYR A 15 6.12 28.65 14.99
N LEU A 16 5.76 29.31 13.88
CA LEU A 16 6.59 30.36 13.29
C LEU A 16 6.75 31.59 14.20
N ARG A 17 5.72 31.92 15.00
CA ARG A 17 5.82 33.00 16.00
C ARG A 17 6.79 32.61 17.12
N ASP A 18 6.74 31.38 17.59
CA ASP A 18 7.57 30.94 18.71
C ASP A 18 9.05 30.83 18.34
N ILE A 19 9.38 30.29 17.17
CA ILE A 19 10.79 30.23 16.71
C ILE A 19 11.37 31.61 16.42
N ASN A 20 10.55 32.62 16.10
CA ASN A 20 11.00 33.99 15.86
C ASN A 20 11.36 34.75 17.15
N LYS A 21 10.85 34.31 18.31
CA LYS A 21 11.23 34.87 19.62
C LYS A 21 12.63 34.45 20.06
N ILE A 22 13.17 33.38 19.48
CA ILE A 22 14.47 32.83 19.83
C ILE A 22 15.56 33.71 19.19
N PRO A 23 16.50 34.25 19.99
CA PRO A 23 17.58 35.08 19.47
C PRO A 23 18.52 34.26 18.58
N LEU A 24 19.12 34.94 17.59
CA LEU A 24 20.18 34.36 16.77
C LEU A 24 21.47 34.32 17.59
N LEU A 25 22.23 33.24 17.44
CA LEU A 25 23.54 33.10 18.08
C LEU A 25 24.59 33.92 17.33
N THR A 26 25.51 34.50 18.10
CA THR A 26 26.78 34.99 17.60
C THR A 26 27.73 33.83 17.30
N LEU A 27 28.79 34.09 16.54
CA LEU A 27 29.78 33.05 16.21
C LEU A 27 30.47 32.49 17.47
N GLU A 28 30.75 33.34 18.45
CA GLU A 28 31.39 32.95 19.71
C GLU A 28 30.47 32.05 20.55
N GLU A 29 29.20 32.42 20.68
CA GLU A 29 28.19 31.61 21.37
C GLU A 29 27.95 30.27 20.66
N GLU A 30 27.94 30.26 19.33
CA GLU A 30 27.79 29.04 18.53
C GLU A 30 28.94 28.06 18.80
N VAL A 31 30.18 28.55 18.84
CA VAL A 31 31.36 27.76 19.18
C VAL A 31 31.25 27.23 20.62
N GLU A 32 30.96 28.08 21.60
CA GLU A 32 30.85 27.69 23.02
C GLU A 32 29.79 26.61 23.22
N LEU A 33 28.57 26.82 22.70
CA LEU A 33 27.46 25.89 22.82
C LEU A 33 27.78 24.57 22.12
N ALA A 34 28.43 24.61 20.96
CA ALA A 34 28.79 23.40 20.24
C ALA A 34 29.90 22.60 20.94
N THR A 35 30.90 23.25 21.56
CA THR A 35 31.90 22.56 22.39
C THR A 35 31.27 21.87 23.59
N ARG A 36 30.40 22.57 24.33
CA ARG A 36 29.69 22.00 25.47
C ARG A 36 28.74 20.87 25.06
N ALA A 37 28.08 21.02 23.91
CA ALA A 37 27.24 19.96 23.34
C ALA A 37 28.05 18.70 23.02
N ALA A 38 29.26 18.84 22.49
CA ALA A 38 30.17 17.72 22.22
C ALA A 38 30.65 17.02 23.52
N GLU A 39 30.75 17.77 24.63
CA GLU A 39 31.04 17.24 25.97
C GLU A 39 29.83 16.56 26.64
N GLY A 40 28.64 16.58 25.99
CA GLY A 40 27.43 15.94 26.46
C GLY A 40 26.43 16.85 27.18
N ASP A 41 26.64 18.17 27.18
CA ASP A 41 25.68 19.14 27.72
C ASP A 41 24.43 19.23 26.84
N LYS A 42 23.35 18.58 27.30
CA LYS A 42 22.05 18.59 26.61
C LYS A 42 21.44 19.99 26.50
N ALA A 43 21.62 20.84 27.52
CA ALA A 43 21.04 22.19 27.49
C ALA A 43 21.75 23.07 26.46
N ALA A 44 23.07 22.92 26.30
CA ALA A 44 23.83 23.58 25.25
C ALA A 44 23.38 23.12 23.85
N LYS A 45 23.21 21.80 23.67
CA LYS A 45 22.72 21.21 22.43
C LYS A 45 21.32 21.71 22.06
N ASP A 46 20.39 21.73 23.02
CA ASP A 46 19.02 22.19 22.79
C ASP A 46 18.97 23.67 22.40
N LYS A 47 19.78 24.53 23.05
CA LYS A 47 19.93 25.94 22.67
C LYS A 47 20.49 26.09 21.25
N LEU A 48 21.52 25.31 20.89
CA LEU A 48 22.11 25.31 19.55
C LEU A 48 21.07 24.92 18.49
N ILE A 49 20.26 23.90 18.74
CA ILE A 49 19.18 23.48 17.84
C ILE A 49 18.11 24.56 17.73
N GLN A 50 17.63 25.07 18.87
CA GLN A 50 16.55 26.06 18.95
C GLN A 50 16.88 27.35 18.17
N ALA A 51 18.10 27.85 18.31
CA ALA A 51 18.56 29.04 17.58
C ALA A 51 18.55 28.86 16.05
N ASN A 52 18.64 27.63 15.57
CA ASN A 52 18.75 27.29 14.14
C ASN A 52 17.42 26.81 13.52
N LEU A 53 16.32 26.74 14.27
CA LEU A 53 15.01 26.30 13.75
C LEU A 53 14.52 27.16 12.58
N ARG A 54 14.82 28.48 12.60
CA ARG A 54 14.45 29.41 11.51
C ARG A 54 15.13 29.03 10.19
N PHE A 55 16.35 28.51 10.25
CA PHE A 55 17.08 28.06 9.06
C PHE A 55 16.42 26.82 8.44
N VAL A 56 15.97 25.86 9.26
CA VAL A 56 15.25 24.67 8.80
C VAL A 56 14.01 25.06 8.00
N VAL A 57 13.24 26.04 8.48
CA VAL A 57 12.05 26.54 7.76
C VAL A 57 12.42 27.09 6.38
N ASN A 58 13.53 27.83 6.26
CA ASN A 58 14.01 28.34 4.97
C ASN A 58 14.37 27.20 4.01
N VAL A 59 15.06 26.16 4.50
CA VAL A 59 15.39 24.98 3.69
C VAL A 59 14.13 24.22 3.28
N ALA A 60 13.21 23.96 4.20
CA ALA A 60 11.97 23.21 3.96
C ALA A 60 11.04 23.90 2.95
N LYS A 61 10.99 25.23 2.92
CA LYS A 61 10.21 26.00 1.93
C LYS A 61 10.58 25.66 0.48
N LYS A 62 11.83 25.28 0.21
CA LYS A 62 12.29 24.90 -1.14
C LYS A 62 11.72 23.57 -1.62
N TYR A 63 11.19 22.74 -0.72
CA TYR A 63 10.64 21.42 -1.01
C TYR A 63 9.11 21.38 -0.88
N GLN A 64 8.46 22.55 -0.83
CA GLN A 64 6.99 22.63 -0.83
C GLN A 64 6.39 22.02 -2.11
N ASN A 65 5.15 21.53 -1.99
CA ASN A 65 4.38 20.94 -3.09
C ASN A 65 4.95 19.63 -3.65
N GLN A 66 5.84 18.95 -2.92
CA GLN A 66 6.36 17.61 -3.27
C GLN A 66 5.61 16.48 -2.54
N GLY A 67 4.29 16.65 -2.33
CA GLY A 67 3.41 15.65 -1.71
C GLY A 67 3.36 15.63 -0.18
N LEU A 68 4.22 16.37 0.52
CA LEU A 68 4.13 16.55 1.98
C LEU A 68 3.76 18.00 2.36
N PRO A 69 2.96 18.20 3.43
CA PRO A 69 2.66 19.53 3.92
C PRO A 69 3.91 20.17 4.54
N LEU A 70 3.98 21.50 4.52
CA LEU A 70 5.16 22.24 5.00
C LEU A 70 5.53 21.93 6.45
N MET A 71 4.53 21.73 7.32
CA MET A 71 4.76 21.40 8.73
C MET A 71 5.52 20.08 8.88
N ASP A 72 5.18 19.07 8.08
CA ASP A 72 5.85 17.77 8.12
C ASP A 72 7.28 17.90 7.59
N LEU A 73 7.48 18.66 6.50
CA LEU A 73 8.82 18.96 5.98
C LEU A 73 9.70 19.67 7.02
N ILE A 74 9.14 20.63 7.77
CA ILE A 74 9.86 21.32 8.85
C ILE A 74 10.20 20.33 9.96
N SER A 75 9.26 19.48 10.36
CA SER A 75 9.46 18.50 11.44
C SER A 75 10.56 17.51 11.09
N GLU A 76 10.58 17.00 9.86
CA GLU A 76 11.63 16.11 9.36
C GLU A 76 12.97 16.82 9.19
N GLY A 77 12.94 18.08 8.78
CA GLY A 77 14.13 18.94 8.77
C GLY A 77 14.71 19.17 10.16
N ASN A 78 13.86 19.32 11.18
CA ASN A 78 14.28 19.48 12.58
C ASN A 78 14.94 18.20 13.10
N ILE A 79 14.43 17.01 12.73
CA ILE A 79 15.10 15.72 13.01
C ILE A 79 16.48 15.69 12.35
N GLY A 80 16.59 16.16 11.11
CA GLY A 80 17.88 16.32 10.42
C GLY A 80 18.84 17.25 11.16
N LEU A 81 18.35 18.39 11.64
CA LEU A 81 19.12 19.35 12.44
C LEU A 81 19.62 18.75 13.76
N MET A 82 18.77 17.99 14.45
CA MET A 82 19.16 17.28 15.69
C MET A 82 20.29 16.28 15.43
N ASN A 83 20.17 15.48 14.36
CA ASN A 83 21.22 14.54 13.96
C ASN A 83 22.53 15.26 13.55
N ALA A 84 22.43 16.46 12.97
CA ALA A 84 23.61 17.27 12.69
C ALA A 84 24.28 17.74 13.97
N ALA A 85 23.50 18.19 14.97
CA ALA A 85 24.03 18.64 16.26
C ALA A 85 24.75 17.50 17.00
N ASP A 86 24.28 16.25 16.87
CA ASP A 86 24.95 15.07 17.46
C ASP A 86 26.31 14.73 16.84
N ARG A 87 26.55 15.14 15.58
CA ARG A 87 27.74 14.74 14.81
C ARG A 87 28.64 15.91 14.45
N PHE A 88 28.29 17.11 14.90
CA PHE A 88 29.01 18.31 14.57
C PHE A 88 30.33 18.36 15.35
N ASP A 89 31.40 18.70 14.63
CA ASP A 89 32.75 18.81 15.17
C ASP A 89 33.23 20.26 15.02
N VAL A 90 33.33 20.94 16.16
CA VAL A 90 33.70 22.35 16.26
C VAL A 90 35.16 22.58 15.89
N THR A 91 36.03 21.57 16.04
CA THR A 91 37.48 21.70 15.81
C THR A 91 37.82 21.98 14.34
N LYS A 92 36.88 21.69 13.43
CA LYS A 92 37.03 21.91 11.98
C LYS A 92 36.89 23.38 11.55
N GLY A 93 36.45 24.27 12.44
CA GLY A 93 36.44 25.72 12.18
C GLY A 93 35.40 26.21 11.16
N TYR A 94 34.41 25.39 10.81
CA TYR A 94 33.28 25.80 9.97
C TYR A 94 32.03 26.07 10.80
N LYS A 95 31.16 26.97 10.34
CA LYS A 95 29.86 27.24 10.99
C LYS A 95 28.99 25.98 11.00
N PHE A 96 28.25 25.77 12.09
CA PHE A 96 27.32 24.67 12.28
C PHE A 96 26.30 24.55 11.14
N ILE A 97 25.73 25.69 10.71
CA ILE A 97 24.73 25.72 9.62
C ILE A 97 25.30 25.16 8.31
N SER A 98 26.58 25.39 8.02
CA SER A 98 27.25 24.87 6.82
C SER A 98 27.30 23.34 6.81
N TYR A 99 27.40 22.72 7.98
CA TYR A 99 27.33 21.26 8.14
C TYR A 99 25.88 20.76 8.19
N ALA A 100 25.03 21.43 8.97
CA ALA A 100 23.65 21.03 9.21
C ALA A 100 22.78 21.02 7.95
N VAL A 101 23.06 21.89 6.97
CA VAL A 101 22.25 21.97 5.74
C VAL A 101 22.18 20.64 4.99
N TRP A 102 23.24 19.83 5.03
CA TRP A 102 23.28 18.51 4.39
C TRP A 102 22.34 17.52 5.09
N TRP A 103 22.39 17.46 6.42
CA TRP A 103 21.52 16.61 7.22
C TRP A 103 20.06 17.00 7.13
N ILE A 104 19.77 18.32 7.16
CA ILE A 104 18.41 18.84 6.99
C ILE A 104 17.86 18.41 5.62
N ARG A 105 18.63 18.64 4.55
CA ARG A 105 18.22 18.26 3.18
C ARG A 105 18.01 16.76 3.04
N GLN A 106 18.94 15.95 3.54
CA GLN A 106 18.86 14.50 3.47
C GLN A 106 17.63 13.98 4.21
N SER A 107 17.34 14.51 5.41
CA SER A 107 16.17 14.12 6.19
C SER A 107 14.87 14.48 5.48
N ILE A 108 14.76 15.70 4.95
CA ILE A 108 13.60 16.16 4.18
C ILE A 108 13.39 15.31 2.91
N LEU A 109 14.44 15.09 2.12
CA LEU A 109 14.35 14.29 0.90
C LEU A 109 13.97 12.83 1.19
N LYS A 110 14.55 12.25 2.24
CA LYS A 110 14.18 10.91 2.71
C LYS A 110 12.70 10.86 3.07
N ALA A 111 12.21 11.82 3.86
CA ALA A 111 10.81 11.86 4.25
C ALA A 111 9.87 12.01 3.04
N ILE A 112 10.23 12.85 2.07
CA ILE A 112 9.48 12.98 0.81
C ILE A 112 9.40 11.63 0.10
N CYS A 113 10.52 10.94 -0.13
CA CYS A 113 10.49 9.63 -0.78
C CYS A 113 9.69 8.58 -0.01
N GLU A 114 9.69 8.65 1.33
CA GLU A 114 9.10 7.63 2.19
C GLU A 114 7.63 7.85 2.54
N LYS A 115 7.18 9.11 2.57
CA LYS A 115 5.88 9.51 3.14
C LYS A 115 4.99 10.33 2.19
N SER A 116 5.50 10.83 1.06
CA SER A 116 4.70 11.64 0.14
C SER A 116 3.59 10.86 -0.58
N ARG A 117 3.78 9.55 -0.75
CA ARG A 117 2.87 8.69 -1.50
C ARG A 117 2.01 7.86 -0.57
N MET A 118 0.75 7.67 -0.94
CA MET A 118 -0.21 6.82 -0.22
C MET A 118 0.25 5.36 -0.19
N ILE A 119 0.76 4.86 -1.33
CA ILE A 119 1.40 3.55 -1.44
C ILE A 119 2.91 3.78 -1.42
N ARG A 120 3.56 3.29 -0.36
CA ARG A 120 5.01 3.46 -0.16
C ARG A 120 5.79 2.70 -1.23
N LEU A 121 6.79 3.38 -1.81
CA LEU A 121 7.74 2.78 -2.72
C LEU A 121 9.14 2.70 -2.09
N PRO A 122 9.93 1.66 -2.41
CA PRO A 122 11.35 1.59 -2.06
C PRO A 122 12.16 2.75 -2.66
N LEU A 123 13.22 3.18 -1.97
CA LEU A 123 14.04 4.34 -2.38
C LEU A 123 14.67 4.20 -3.77
N ASN A 124 15.12 3.00 -4.13
CA ASN A 124 15.67 2.73 -5.46
C ASN A 124 14.62 2.96 -6.56
N ARG A 125 13.38 2.52 -6.37
CA ARG A 125 12.29 2.72 -7.33
C ARG A 125 11.87 4.18 -7.46
N VAL A 126 11.89 4.93 -6.36
CA VAL A 126 11.64 6.38 -6.40
C VAL A 126 12.75 7.12 -7.16
N GLY A 127 14.01 6.72 -6.95
CA GLY A 127 15.16 7.28 -7.68
C GLY A 127 15.07 7.04 -9.18
N GLU A 128 14.76 5.81 -9.60
CA GLU A 128 14.53 5.45 -11.00
C GLU A 128 13.38 6.27 -11.61
N LEU A 129 12.26 6.43 -10.88
CA LEU A 129 11.12 7.22 -11.33
C LEU A 129 11.48 8.70 -11.54
N ILE A 130 12.24 9.32 -10.62
CA ILE A 130 12.69 10.71 -10.76
C ILE A 130 13.59 10.87 -11.99
N GLN A 131 14.47 9.89 -12.25
CA GLN A 131 15.32 9.90 -13.44
C GLN A 131 14.48 9.78 -14.71
N ILE A 132 13.53 8.85 -14.76
CA ILE A 132 12.57 8.69 -15.85
C ILE A 132 11.79 9.99 -16.11
N GLU A 133 11.22 10.61 -15.08
CA GLU A 133 10.49 11.88 -15.23
C GLU A 133 11.37 13.04 -15.69
N LYS A 134 12.63 13.07 -15.25
CA LYS A 134 13.59 14.09 -15.67
C LYS A 134 13.92 13.93 -17.15
N THR A 135 14.29 12.72 -17.58
CA THR A 135 14.56 12.40 -18.99
C THR A 135 13.33 12.68 -19.86
N ARG A 136 12.14 12.29 -19.40
CA ARG A 136 10.88 12.57 -20.12
C ARG A 136 10.61 14.07 -20.32
N LYS A 137 11.02 14.93 -19.38
CA LYS A 137 10.93 16.40 -19.54
C LYS A 137 11.96 16.96 -20.52
N GLU A 138 13.10 16.31 -20.66
CA GLU A 138 14.16 16.70 -21.60
C GLU A 138 13.81 16.29 -23.04
N ILE A 139 13.11 15.16 -23.21
CA ILE A 139 12.54 14.72 -24.47
C ILE A 139 11.41 15.68 -24.88
N ARG A 140 11.65 16.49 -25.92
CA ARG A 140 10.59 17.25 -26.60
C ARG A 140 9.95 16.35 -27.64
N SER A 141 8.96 15.56 -27.24
CA SER A 141 8.27 14.69 -28.18
C SER A 141 6.80 15.04 -28.31
N THR A 142 6.32 15.07 -29.55
CA THR A 142 4.89 14.98 -29.92
C THR A 142 4.50 13.53 -30.25
N ALA A 143 5.36 12.56 -29.89
CA ALA A 143 5.14 11.14 -30.13
C ALA A 143 4.15 10.54 -29.13
N SER A 144 3.73 9.30 -29.39
CA SER A 144 2.84 8.57 -28.50
C SER A 144 3.53 8.22 -27.16
N GLU A 145 2.75 7.97 -26.10
CA GLU A 145 3.30 7.60 -24.78
C GLU A 145 4.21 6.36 -24.87
N GLU A 146 3.90 5.39 -25.72
CA GLU A 146 4.75 4.21 -25.90
C GLU A 146 6.09 4.53 -26.56
N GLU A 147 6.12 5.46 -27.51
CA GLU A 147 7.36 5.91 -28.15
C GLU A 147 8.23 6.73 -27.18
N GLU A 148 7.61 7.60 -26.38
CA GLU A 148 8.30 8.32 -25.31
C GLU A 148 8.98 7.37 -24.31
N LEU A 149 8.27 6.33 -23.87
CA LEU A 149 8.80 5.37 -22.91
C LEU A 149 9.95 4.53 -23.48
N LYS A 150 9.94 4.23 -24.78
CA LYS A 150 11.05 3.55 -25.46
C LYS A 150 12.28 4.45 -25.54
N GLU A 151 12.10 5.71 -25.93
CA GLU A 151 13.20 6.66 -26.00
C GLU A 151 13.84 6.92 -24.63
N VAL A 152 13.02 7.00 -23.57
CA VAL A 152 13.52 7.08 -22.18
C VAL A 152 14.32 5.83 -21.80
N ALA A 153 13.85 4.65 -22.18
CA ALA A 153 14.54 3.38 -21.91
C ALA A 153 15.91 3.32 -22.58
N ASP A 154 15.99 3.74 -23.85
CA ASP A 154 17.24 3.81 -24.62
C ASP A 154 18.25 4.79 -24.00
N ILE A 155 17.78 5.98 -23.60
CA ILE A 155 18.65 7.01 -22.97
C ILE A 155 19.16 6.55 -21.61
N LEU A 156 18.30 5.91 -20.81
CA LEU A 156 18.66 5.43 -19.46
C LEU A 156 19.35 4.06 -19.48
N ALA A 157 19.50 3.42 -20.65
CA ALA A 157 19.99 2.06 -20.82
C ALA A 157 19.24 1.05 -19.93
N LEU A 158 17.92 1.23 -19.81
CA LEU A 158 17.01 0.37 -19.07
C LEU A 158 16.18 -0.47 -20.04
N ASP A 159 15.69 -1.60 -19.56
CA ASP A 159 14.74 -2.41 -20.31
C ASP A 159 13.37 -1.71 -20.42
N HIS A 160 12.74 -1.81 -21.60
CA HIS A 160 11.49 -1.10 -21.88
C HIS A 160 10.33 -1.56 -20.97
N ASP A 161 10.22 -2.87 -20.71
CA ASP A 161 9.19 -3.41 -19.82
C ASP A 161 9.41 -2.92 -18.38
N THR A 162 10.67 -2.80 -17.98
CA THR A 162 11.05 -2.25 -16.66
C THR A 162 10.64 -0.78 -16.52
N VAL A 163 10.88 0.05 -17.54
CA VAL A 163 10.45 1.47 -17.54
C VAL A 163 8.92 1.55 -17.49
N LYS A 164 8.20 0.75 -18.30
CA LYS A 164 6.74 0.71 -18.30
C LYS A 164 6.18 0.30 -16.93
N MET A 165 6.80 -0.69 -16.29
CA MET A 165 6.45 -1.12 -14.94
C MET A 165 6.65 0.00 -13.92
N ILE A 166 7.79 0.68 -13.92
CA ILE A 166 8.10 1.76 -12.97
C ILE A 166 7.14 2.94 -13.14
N VAL A 167 6.84 3.34 -14.37
CA VAL A 167 5.89 4.42 -14.66
C VAL A 167 4.48 4.04 -14.20
N ASN A 168 4.07 2.78 -14.40
CA ASN A 168 2.77 2.31 -13.94
C ASN A 168 2.67 2.30 -12.40
N ILE A 169 3.73 1.86 -11.70
CA ILE A 169 3.83 1.92 -10.23
C ILE A 169 3.83 3.37 -9.73
N GLY A 170 4.37 4.29 -10.53
CA GLY A 170 4.44 5.72 -10.26
C GLY A 170 3.10 6.46 -10.27
N ARG A 171 2.03 5.85 -10.80
CA ARG A 171 0.71 6.48 -10.91
C ARG A 171 0.10 6.75 -9.54
N GLU A 172 -0.41 7.96 -9.34
CA GLU A 172 -1.10 8.32 -8.11
C GLU A 172 -2.53 7.72 -8.08
N PRO A 173 -2.97 7.16 -6.94
CA PRO A 173 -4.31 6.63 -6.82
C PRO A 173 -5.35 7.77 -6.87
N VAL A 174 -6.52 7.47 -7.45
CA VAL A 174 -7.66 8.39 -7.51
C VAL A 174 -8.63 8.06 -6.38
N SER A 175 -9.27 9.09 -5.82
CA SER A 175 -10.26 8.92 -4.76
C SER A 175 -11.55 8.31 -5.31
N LEU A 176 -12.10 7.31 -4.61
CA LEU A 176 -13.42 6.76 -4.90
C LEU A 176 -14.56 7.76 -4.61
N ASP A 177 -14.31 8.73 -3.73
CA ASP A 177 -15.23 9.83 -3.44
C ASP A 177 -15.11 10.98 -4.45
N ALA A 178 -14.21 10.89 -5.44
CA ALA A 178 -14.15 11.91 -6.48
C ALA A 178 -15.47 11.93 -7.26
N PRO A 179 -16.07 13.12 -7.48
CA PRO A 179 -17.24 13.24 -8.33
C PRO A 179 -16.86 12.84 -9.76
N LEU A 180 -17.68 12.01 -10.41
CA LEU A 180 -17.42 11.59 -11.78
C LEU A 180 -17.87 12.66 -12.80
N PHE A 181 -18.93 13.39 -12.46
CA PHE A 181 -19.54 14.43 -13.29
C PHE A 181 -19.56 15.79 -12.56
N ASP A 182 -19.63 16.89 -13.33
CA ASP A 182 -19.67 18.26 -12.78
C ASP A 182 -20.95 18.55 -11.96
N ASP A 183 -22.04 17.84 -12.25
CA ASP A 183 -23.24 17.88 -11.42
C ASP A 183 -23.06 17.00 -10.19
N ALA A 184 -22.95 17.62 -9.01
CA ALA A 184 -22.77 16.95 -7.72
C ALA A 184 -23.89 15.95 -7.34
N ALA A 185 -24.98 15.90 -8.11
CA ALA A 185 -26.06 14.93 -7.96
C ALA A 185 -25.80 13.60 -8.70
N ASN A 186 -24.82 13.58 -9.61
CA ASN A 186 -24.52 12.45 -10.48
C ASN A 186 -23.25 11.74 -10.01
N GLY A 187 -23.42 10.72 -9.15
CA GLY A 187 -22.49 9.60 -8.92
C GLY A 187 -21.05 9.92 -8.46
N LYS A 188 -20.60 9.23 -7.41
CA LYS A 188 -19.18 9.16 -7.07
C LYS A 188 -18.50 8.08 -7.90
N MET A 189 -17.18 8.16 -8.07
CA MET A 189 -16.40 7.11 -8.75
C MET A 189 -16.64 5.71 -8.14
N GLY A 190 -16.76 5.62 -6.82
CA GLY A 190 -17.02 4.38 -6.10
C GLY A 190 -18.37 3.74 -6.41
N ASP A 191 -19.37 4.51 -6.83
CA ASP A 191 -20.71 4.01 -7.13
C ASP A 191 -20.73 3.16 -8.43
N PHE A 192 -19.68 3.24 -9.25
CA PHE A 192 -19.53 2.51 -10.51
C PHE A 192 -18.62 1.28 -10.41
N ILE A 193 -18.11 0.97 -9.22
CA ILE A 193 -17.28 -0.21 -9.01
C ILE A 193 -18.17 -1.41 -8.70
N GLU A 194 -18.12 -2.43 -9.54
CA GLU A 194 -18.82 -3.69 -9.34
C GLU A 194 -18.23 -4.45 -8.14
N ASP A 195 -19.12 -4.96 -7.28
CA ASP A 195 -18.73 -5.85 -6.20
C ASP A 195 -18.61 -7.30 -6.72
N ALA A 196 -17.39 -7.74 -6.96
CA ALA A 196 -17.11 -9.09 -7.42
C ALA A 196 -17.42 -10.19 -6.40
N GLN A 197 -17.67 -9.85 -5.12
CA GLN A 197 -18.05 -10.81 -4.09
C GLN A 197 -19.56 -10.96 -3.92
N TYR A 198 -20.34 -10.08 -4.57
CA TYR A 198 -21.79 -10.15 -4.48
C TYR A 198 -22.31 -11.35 -5.28
N GLU A 199 -22.86 -12.34 -4.56
CA GLU A 199 -23.61 -13.43 -5.19
C GLU A 199 -25.05 -12.97 -5.47
N GLN A 200 -25.47 -13.09 -6.72
CA GLN A 200 -26.85 -12.79 -7.09
C GLN A 200 -27.82 -13.73 -6.36
N PRO A 201 -28.97 -13.24 -5.84
CA PRO A 201 -29.95 -14.05 -5.14
C PRO A 201 -30.39 -15.29 -5.94
N GLU A 202 -30.49 -15.15 -7.27
CA GLU A 202 -30.83 -16.24 -8.19
C GLU A 202 -29.74 -17.32 -8.18
N ALA A 203 -28.47 -16.93 -8.26
CA ALA A 203 -27.33 -17.86 -8.20
C ALA A 203 -27.29 -18.58 -6.86
N TYR A 204 -27.49 -17.85 -5.75
CA TYR A 204 -27.57 -18.44 -4.41
C TYR A 204 -28.73 -19.45 -4.30
N MET A 205 -29.92 -19.12 -4.82
CA MET A 205 -31.08 -20.01 -4.80
C MET A 205 -30.87 -21.25 -5.67
N LEU A 206 -30.21 -21.13 -6.82
CA LEU A 206 -29.81 -22.27 -7.64
C LEU A 206 -28.87 -23.19 -6.88
N ASP A 207 -27.89 -22.66 -6.16
CA ASP A 207 -26.97 -23.42 -5.32
C ASP A 207 -27.66 -24.16 -4.17
N VAL A 208 -28.60 -23.51 -3.48
CA VAL A 208 -29.41 -24.13 -2.43
C VAL A 208 -30.29 -25.24 -3.02
N SER A 209 -30.95 -24.95 -4.15
CA SER A 209 -31.80 -25.92 -4.87
C SER A 209 -31.01 -27.13 -5.37
N LEU A 210 -29.79 -26.91 -5.87
CA LEU A 210 -28.86 -27.96 -6.28
C LEU A 210 -28.46 -28.82 -5.08
N LYS A 211 -28.09 -28.21 -3.94
CA LYS A 211 -27.76 -28.93 -2.70
C LYS A 211 -28.93 -29.82 -2.24
N GLU A 212 -30.15 -29.29 -2.21
CA GLU A 212 -31.34 -30.06 -1.86
C GLU A 212 -31.60 -31.23 -2.82
N SER A 213 -31.45 -30.99 -4.13
CA SER A 213 -31.63 -32.01 -5.16
C SER A 213 -30.58 -33.12 -5.01
N ILE A 214 -29.32 -32.78 -4.78
CA ILE A 214 -28.24 -33.74 -4.49
C ILE A 214 -28.57 -34.54 -3.22
N ASP A 215 -29.03 -33.89 -2.16
CA ASP A 215 -29.40 -34.59 -0.92
C ASP A 215 -30.58 -35.55 -1.11
N LYS A 216 -31.62 -35.15 -1.85
CA LYS A 216 -32.76 -36.03 -2.21
C LYS A 216 -32.28 -37.25 -2.97
N VAL A 217 -31.33 -37.08 -3.90
CA VAL A 217 -30.75 -38.18 -4.70
C VAL A 217 -29.90 -39.10 -3.84
N ILE A 218 -29.01 -38.56 -3.01
CA ILE A 218 -28.15 -39.36 -2.12
C ILE A 218 -28.97 -40.14 -1.10
N ASN A 219 -30.07 -39.58 -0.59
CA ASN A 219 -30.96 -40.26 0.35
C ASN A 219 -31.74 -41.45 -0.25
N THR A 220 -31.73 -41.65 -1.58
CA THR A 220 -32.27 -42.88 -2.20
C THR A 220 -31.37 -44.10 -1.98
N LEU A 221 -30.08 -43.87 -1.73
CA LEU A 221 -29.13 -44.93 -1.40
C LEU A 221 -29.33 -45.43 0.03
N PRO A 222 -28.86 -46.65 0.36
CA PRO A 222 -28.81 -47.11 1.73
C PRO A 222 -28.04 -46.11 2.62
N LYS A 223 -28.54 -45.83 3.83
CA LYS A 223 -27.98 -44.82 4.77
C LYS A 223 -26.45 -44.86 4.88
N ARG A 224 -25.88 -46.08 4.97
CA ARG A 224 -24.44 -46.30 5.09
C ARG A 224 -23.65 -45.92 3.83
N GLU A 225 -24.22 -46.15 2.65
CA GLU A 225 -23.61 -45.77 1.36
C GLU A 225 -23.71 -44.25 1.14
N ALA A 226 -24.86 -43.65 1.50
CA ALA A 226 -25.09 -42.21 1.46
C ALA A 226 -24.09 -41.43 2.34
N GLU A 227 -23.87 -41.86 3.57
CA GLU A 227 -22.88 -41.23 4.47
C GLU A 227 -21.45 -41.35 3.95
N ILE A 228 -21.06 -42.50 3.39
CA ILE A 228 -19.74 -42.68 2.77
C ILE A 228 -19.52 -41.66 1.64
N LEU A 229 -20.54 -41.43 0.79
CA LEU A 229 -20.46 -40.42 -0.27
C LEU A 229 -20.39 -39.00 0.27
N ARG A 230 -21.17 -38.66 1.32
CA ARG A 230 -21.12 -37.34 1.97
C ARG A 230 -19.72 -37.01 2.50
N TYR A 231 -19.08 -37.93 3.21
CA TYR A 231 -17.71 -37.76 3.68
C TYR A 231 -16.68 -37.74 2.53
N ARG A 232 -16.90 -38.55 1.48
CA ARG A 232 -15.95 -38.64 0.35
C ARG A 232 -15.89 -37.35 -0.47
N PHE A 233 -17.05 -36.74 -0.72
CA PHE A 233 -17.20 -35.56 -1.58
C PHE A 233 -17.36 -34.26 -0.79
N GLY A 234 -17.54 -34.32 0.53
CA GLY A 234 -17.74 -33.14 1.38
C GLY A 234 -19.09 -32.47 1.14
N LEU A 235 -20.15 -33.27 0.99
CA LEU A 235 -21.50 -32.79 0.71
C LEU A 235 -22.25 -32.50 2.00
N ASN A 236 -23.22 -31.57 2.00
CA ASN A 236 -24.08 -31.29 3.14
C ASN A 236 -23.32 -30.92 4.44
N GLY A 237 -22.30 -30.06 4.30
CA GLY A 237 -21.49 -29.57 5.43
C GLY A 237 -20.38 -30.51 5.92
N TYR A 238 -20.23 -31.69 5.32
CA TYR A 238 -19.13 -32.60 5.63
C TYR A 238 -17.81 -32.12 5.01
N LYS A 239 -16.68 -32.39 5.68
CA LYS A 239 -15.36 -32.15 5.10
C LYS A 239 -15.04 -33.26 4.09
N GLN A 240 -14.46 -32.90 2.95
CA GLN A 240 -13.97 -33.87 1.97
C GLN A 240 -12.83 -34.72 2.59
N LEU A 241 -12.99 -36.04 2.58
CA LEU A 241 -12.03 -37.00 3.12
C LEU A 241 -11.47 -37.94 2.05
N SER A 242 -10.26 -38.47 2.31
CA SER A 242 -9.64 -39.49 1.47
C SER A 242 -10.28 -40.85 1.69
N LEU A 243 -10.18 -41.76 0.71
CA LEU A 243 -10.69 -43.14 0.84
C LEU A 243 -10.12 -43.89 2.06
N LYS A 244 -8.88 -43.57 2.46
CA LYS A 244 -8.26 -44.16 3.65
C LYS A 244 -8.91 -43.65 4.93
N ASP A 245 -9.21 -42.36 4.99
CA ASP A 245 -9.77 -41.72 6.20
C ASP A 245 -11.24 -42.06 6.38
N VAL A 246 -12.01 -42.11 5.28
CA VAL A 246 -13.37 -42.65 5.29
C VAL A 246 -13.36 -44.12 5.75
N GLY A 247 -12.40 -44.93 5.26
CA GLY A 247 -12.23 -46.32 5.69
C GLY A 247 -12.01 -46.46 7.21
N LYS A 248 -11.24 -45.56 7.82
CA LYS A 248 -11.05 -45.54 9.28
C LYS A 248 -12.34 -45.25 10.04
N ILE A 249 -13.16 -44.30 9.56
CA ILE A 249 -14.43 -43.93 10.21
C ILE A 249 -15.44 -45.08 10.17
N PHE A 250 -15.54 -45.78 9.04
CA PHE A 250 -16.53 -46.84 8.84
C PHE A 250 -16.01 -48.26 9.18
N ASN A 251 -14.78 -48.37 9.69
CA ASN A 251 -14.07 -49.64 9.95
C ASN A 251 -14.02 -50.56 8.72
N LEU A 252 -13.65 -50.00 7.56
CA LEU A 252 -13.54 -50.69 6.28
C LEU A 252 -12.18 -50.44 5.63
N THR A 253 -11.73 -51.38 4.79
CA THR A 253 -10.50 -51.18 4.01
C THR A 253 -10.70 -50.10 2.94
N LYS A 254 -9.61 -49.43 2.55
CA LYS A 254 -9.62 -48.44 1.46
C LYS A 254 -10.29 -48.98 0.19
N GLU A 255 -9.96 -50.23 -0.17
CA GLU A 255 -10.49 -50.88 -1.37
C GLU A 255 -11.98 -51.16 -1.25
N ARG A 256 -12.47 -51.50 -0.05
CA ARG A 256 -13.89 -51.68 0.19
C ARG A 256 -14.68 -50.38 0.04
N ILE A 257 -14.15 -49.25 0.54
CA ILE A 257 -14.77 -47.93 0.31
C ILE A 257 -14.80 -47.58 -1.18
N ARG A 258 -13.72 -47.86 -1.93
CA ARG A 258 -13.67 -47.64 -3.38
C ARG A 258 -14.74 -48.45 -4.14
N GLN A 259 -14.96 -49.71 -3.73
CA GLN A 259 -16.01 -50.56 -4.31
C GLN A 259 -17.41 -50.01 -4.03
N ILE A 260 -17.66 -49.57 -2.80
CA ILE A 260 -18.95 -48.97 -2.41
C ILE A 260 -19.16 -47.67 -3.20
N GLU A 261 -18.18 -46.77 -3.26
CA GLU A 261 -18.24 -45.54 -4.05
C GLU A 261 -18.62 -45.82 -5.51
N LYS A 262 -17.91 -46.75 -6.18
CA LYS A 262 -18.19 -47.09 -7.58
C LYS A 262 -19.61 -47.60 -7.76
N LYS A 263 -20.04 -48.54 -6.90
CA LYS A 263 -21.37 -49.15 -6.95
C LYS A 263 -22.47 -48.12 -6.72
N SER A 264 -22.32 -47.27 -5.70
CA SER A 264 -23.30 -46.23 -5.38
C SER A 264 -23.38 -45.17 -6.48
N LEU A 265 -22.25 -44.78 -7.09
CA LEU A 265 -22.26 -43.88 -8.26
C LEU A 265 -22.94 -44.50 -9.49
N GLU A 266 -22.76 -45.80 -9.74
CA GLU A 266 -23.47 -46.51 -10.81
C GLU A 266 -24.99 -46.55 -10.56
N GLN A 267 -25.41 -46.78 -9.31
CA GLN A 267 -26.83 -46.74 -8.93
C GLN A 267 -27.43 -45.34 -9.11
N LEU A 268 -26.71 -44.30 -8.68
CA LEU A 268 -27.14 -42.91 -8.86
C LEU A 268 -27.29 -42.54 -10.34
N LYS A 269 -26.40 -43.04 -11.22
CA LYS A 269 -26.48 -42.84 -12.68
C LYS A 269 -27.71 -43.52 -13.32
N ALA A 270 -28.12 -44.67 -12.80
CA ALA A 270 -29.25 -45.44 -13.32
C ALA A 270 -30.62 -44.89 -12.89
N THR A 271 -30.65 -43.94 -11.95
CA THR A 271 -31.90 -43.43 -11.40
C THR A 271 -32.46 -42.28 -12.25
N SER A 272 -33.79 -42.21 -12.41
CA SER A 272 -34.49 -41.13 -13.14
C SER A 272 -34.21 -39.72 -12.62
N TYR A 273 -33.60 -39.58 -11.44
CA TYR A 273 -33.16 -38.30 -10.90
C TYR A 273 -31.96 -37.67 -11.62
N LYS A 274 -31.25 -38.42 -12.47
CA LYS A 274 -30.23 -37.85 -13.37
C LYS A 274 -30.81 -36.67 -14.17
N TYR A 275 -32.01 -36.84 -14.72
CA TYR A 275 -32.68 -35.81 -15.52
C TYR A 275 -33.00 -34.53 -14.73
N LYS A 276 -33.14 -34.62 -13.39
CA LYS A 276 -33.36 -33.44 -12.52
C LYS A 276 -32.06 -32.74 -12.13
N LEU A 277 -30.92 -33.43 -12.20
CA LEU A 277 -29.60 -32.83 -11.94
C LEU A 277 -28.99 -32.27 -13.23
N ASP A 278 -29.31 -32.87 -14.38
CA ASP A 278 -28.89 -32.38 -15.71
C ASP A 278 -29.38 -30.94 -15.98
N THR A 279 -30.51 -30.51 -15.38
CA THR A 279 -31.04 -29.14 -15.51
C THR A 279 -30.18 -28.07 -14.84
N TYR A 280 -29.24 -28.44 -13.97
CA TYR A 280 -28.30 -27.50 -13.35
C TYR A 280 -26.96 -27.41 -14.10
N VAL A 281 -26.76 -28.24 -15.12
CA VAL A 281 -25.53 -28.32 -15.93
C VAL A 281 -25.73 -27.76 -17.35
N ALA A 282 -27.00 -27.66 -17.79
CA ALA A 282 -27.39 -27.05 -19.07
C ALA A 282 -27.53 -25.53 -18.95
#